data_AF-A0A947R9G1-F1
#
_entry.id   AF-A0A947R9G1-F1
#
_cell.length_a   1.000
_cell.length_b   1.000
_cell.length_c   1.000
_cell.angle_alpha   90.00
_cell.angle_beta   90.00
_cell.angle_gamma   90.00
#
_symmetry.space_group_name_H-M   'P 1'
#
loop_
_entity.id
_entity.type
_entity.pdbx_description
1 polymer ?
#
loop_
_entity_poly.entity_id
_entity_poly.type
_entity_poly.pdbx_seq_one_letter_code
_entity_poly.pdbx_strand_id
1 'polypeptide(L)' 'MRKVFKNGNSLAVTVPKAYAHQLSIRDGSIIEWKKTKQGLVLIHQKNTKTTG' A
#
# COMPACT_ATOMS: atom_id res chain seq x y z
N MET A 1 14.07 -1.60 -10.43
CA MET A 1 13.22 -0.58 -11.10
C MET A 1 11.76 -0.89 -10.74
N ARG A 2 11.03 0.05 -10.13
CA ARG A 2 9.59 -0.13 -9.84
C ARG A 2 8.82 0.26 -11.10
N LYS A 3 8.09 -0.69 -11.72
CA LYS A 3 7.33 -0.44 -12.95
C LYS A 3 5.84 -0.33 -12.61
N VAL A 4 5.16 0.57 -13.32
CA VAL A 4 3.69 0.63 -13.36
C VAL A 4 3.23 -0.38 -14.40
N PHE A 5 2.13 -1.08 -14.12
CA PHE A 5 1.49 -1.97 -15.08
C PHE A 5 -0.03 -1.74 -15.08
N LYS A 6 -0.66 -2.07 -16.21
CA LYS A 6 -2.11 -2.04 -16.35
C LYS A 6 -2.70 -3.26 -15.64
N ASN A 7 -3.67 -3.04 -14.76
CA ASN A 7 -4.47 -4.08 -14.12
C ASN A 7 -5.95 -3.79 -14.39
N GLY A 8 -6.52 -4.45 -15.39
CA GLY A 8 -7.88 -4.15 -15.88
C GLY A 8 -8.00 -2.72 -16.38
N ASN A 9 -8.93 -1.95 -15.80
CA ASN A 9 -9.13 -0.53 -16.09
C ASN A 9 -8.38 0.40 -15.10
N SER A 10 -7.34 -0.10 -14.45
CA SER A 10 -6.58 0.64 -13.44
C SER A 10 -5.07 0.49 -13.65
N LEU A 11 -4.30 1.39 -13.04
CA LEU A 11 -2.85 1.30 -12.97
C LEU A 11 -2.45 0.73 -11.61
N ALA A 12 -1.47 -0.17 -11.61
CA ALA A 12 -0.95 -0.81 -10.43
C ALA A 12 0.56 -0.65 -10.34
N VAL A 13 1.07 -0.63 -9.10
CA VAL A 13 2.50 -0.59 -8.79
C VAL A 13 2.81 -1.76 -7.86
N THR A 14 3.88 -2.49 -8.14
CA THR A 14 4.32 -3.58 -7.26
C THR A 14 4.89 -3.01 -5.97
N VAL A 15 4.33 -3.41 -4.84
CA VAL A 15 4.96 -3.23 -3.53
C VAL A 15 5.88 -4.44 -3.28
N PRO A 16 7.20 -4.24 -3.10
CA PRO A 16 8.12 -5.33 -2.75
C PRO A 16 7.67 -6.11 -1.51
N LYS A 17 7.84 -7.44 -1.54
CA LYS A 17 7.42 -8.36 -0.46
C LYS A 17 7.94 -7.94 0.91
N ALA A 18 9.18 -7.48 1.00
CA ALA A 18 9.78 -7.01 2.25
C ALA A 18 8.99 -5.83 2.87
N TYR A 19 8.58 -4.84 2.06
CA TYR A 19 7.81 -3.71 2.55
C TYR A 19 6.37 -4.09 2.86
N ALA A 20 5.74 -4.94 2.05
CA ALA A 20 4.41 -5.46 2.35
C ALA A 20 4.40 -6.19 3.71
N HIS A 21 5.43 -7.00 3.99
CA HIS A 21 5.58 -7.68 5.27
C HIS A 21 5.82 -6.71 6.44
N GLN A 22 6.74 -5.76 6.29
CA GLN A 22 7.01 -4.73 7.32
C GLN A 22 5.77 -3.90 7.65
N LEU A 23 4.98 -3.59 6.64
CA LEU A 23 3.74 -2.81 6.77
C LEU A 23 2.52 -3.69 7.06
N SER A 24 2.68 -5.01 7.19
CA SER A 24 1.56 -5.96 7.37
C SER A 24 0.45 -5.84 6.33
N ILE A 25 0.78 -5.40 5.11
CA ILE A 25 -0.16 -5.31 3.99
C ILE A 25 -0.36 -6.71 3.42
N ARG A 26 -1.63 -7.12 3.35
CA ARG A 26 -2.12 -8.38 2.79
C ARG A 26 -3.31 -8.12 1.89
N ASP A 27 -3.74 -9.11 1.14
CA ASP A 27 -4.98 -9.02 0.35
C ASP A 27 -6.16 -8.63 1.26
N GLY A 28 -6.96 -7.67 0.81
CA GLY A 28 -8.05 -7.07 1.59
C GLY A 28 -7.64 -5.99 2.59
N SER A 29 -6.34 -5.64 2.71
CA SER A 29 -5.92 -4.52 3.56
C SER A 29 -6.43 -3.19 3.01
N ILE A 30 -6.99 -2.37 3.90
CA ILE A 30 -7.38 -1.01 3.56
C ILE A 30 -6.12 -0.15 3.48
N ILE A 31 -5.94 0.52 2.34
CA ILE A 31 -4.83 1.45 2.07
C ILE A 31 -5.39 2.76 1.54
N GLU A 32 -4.74 3.86 1.91
CA GLU A 32 -5.07 5.20 1.42
C GLU A 32 -3.84 5.84 0.78
N TRP A 33 -4.08 6.66 -0.24
CA TRP A 33 -3.04 7.45 -0.88
C TRP A 33 -3.21 8.92 -0.55
N LYS A 34 -2.17 9.53 0.04
CA LYS A 34 -2.15 10.96 0.32
C LYS A 34 -1.18 11.67 -0.61
N LYS A 35 -1.66 12.70 -1.31
CA LYS A 35 -0.82 13.59 -2.13
C LYS A 35 -0.06 14.57 -1.23
N THR A 36 1.25 14.63 -1.43
CA THR A 36 2.18 15.53 -0.74
C THR A 36 2.96 16.34 -1.77
N LYS A 37 3.76 17.33 -1.32
CA LYS A 37 4.61 18.12 -2.22
C LYS A 37 5.67 17.28 -2.94
N GLN A 38 6.05 16.15 -2.34
CA GLN A 38 7.08 15.23 -2.84
C GLN A 38 6.50 14.07 -3.67
N GLY A 39 5.18 13.91 -3.70
CA GLY A 39 4.51 12.83 -4.43
C GLY A 39 3.40 12.16 -3.64
N LEU A 40 3.06 10.92 -3.99
CA LEU A 40 2.03 10.13 -3.31
C LEU A 40 2.66 9.28 -2.21
N VAL A 41 2.07 9.35 -1.01
CA VAL A 41 2.45 8.51 0.13
C VAL A 41 1.34 7.51 0.38
N LEU A 42 1.71 6.23 0.47
CA LEU A 42 0.82 5.16 0.89
C LEU A 42 0.71 5.16 2.41
N ILE A 43 -0.52 5.32 2.90
CA ILE A 43 -0.86 5.22 4.31
C ILE A 43 -1.58 3.88 4.50
N HIS A 44 -1.07 3.07 5.42
CA HIS A 44 -1.70 1.82 5.83
C HIS A 44 -2.15 1.96 7.28
N GLN A 45 -3.43 1.68 7.55
CA GLN A 45 -3.93 1.55 8.91
C GLN A 45 -3.50 0.18 9.46
N LYS A 46 -2.50 0.17 10.33
CA LYS A 46 -2.17 -1.03 11.09
C LYS A 46 -3.35 -1.32 12.01
N ASN A 47 -4.13 -2.36 11.70
CA ASN A 47 -5.11 -2.90 12.63
C ASN A 47 -4.37 -3.47 13.85
N THR A 48 -4.03 -2.61 14.80
CA THR A 48 -3.73 -3.04 16.17
C THR A 48 -5.06 -3.55 16.71
N LYS A 49 -5.23 -4.88 16.80
CA LYS A 49 -6.25 -5.47 17.66
C LYS A 49 -6.12 -4.81 19.03
N THR A 50 -7.07 -3.95 19.37
CA THR A 50 -7.24 -3.48 20.74
C THR A 50 -7.68 -4.71 21.54
N THR A 51 -6.75 -5.36 22.23
CA THR A 51 -7.10 -6.24 23.35
C THR A 51 -7.57 -5.34 24.48
N GLY A 52 -8.89 -5.15 24.55
CA GLY A 52 -9.61 -4.66 25.72
C GLY A 52 -10.42 -5.81 26.30
#